data_AF-A0A1X9MAI9-F1
#
_entry.id   AF-A0A1X9MAI9-F1
#
_cell.length_a   1.000
_cell.length_b   1.000
_cell.length_c   1.000
_cell.angle_alpha   90.00
_cell.angle_beta   90.00
_cell.angle_gamma   90.00
#
_symmetry.space_group_name_H-M   'P 1'
#
loop_
_entity.id
_entity.type
_entity.pdbx_description
1 polymer ?
#
loop_
_entity_poly.entity_id
_entity_poly.type
_entity_poly.pdbx_seq_one_letter_code
_entity_poly.pdbx_strand_id
1 'polypeptide(L)'
;MKDGKILEDNMKKHQLTTDELLRKLRAKQVFQVADVEFAVLEGNGELNVLVKKEQQPLTAKMLHHHVPPVKEPETVIMDGKILHEPLATRGLSQEWLKTELKNMDAIVENVFMAQIDEYGQLTIDLFDDILQVPQPTELPLLEASIKKVNADMELFALDTENVQAKKTYKWCAEQMKQVHDMVSPFIKS
;
A
#
# COMPACT_ATOMS: atom_id res chain seq x y z
N MET A 1 -8.78 -24.00 23.15
CA MET A 1 -10.07 -24.36 22.50
C MET A 1 -9.78 -25.07 21.20
N LYS A 2 -10.68 -25.92 20.72
CA LYS A 2 -10.53 -26.61 19.44
C LYS A 2 -11.89 -26.83 18.79
N ASP A 3 -12.01 -26.54 17.50
CA ASP A 3 -13.20 -26.74 16.66
C ASP A 3 -14.47 -26.11 17.26
N GLY A 4 -14.35 -24.90 17.80
CA GLY A 4 -15.43 -24.17 18.46
C GLY A 4 -15.84 -24.71 19.84
N LYS A 5 -15.09 -25.66 20.39
CA LYS A 5 -15.33 -26.25 21.71
C LYS A 5 -14.32 -25.75 22.75
N ILE A 6 -14.85 -25.40 23.91
CA ILE A 6 -14.05 -25.10 25.10
C ILE A 6 -13.49 -26.41 25.65
N LEU A 7 -12.26 -26.39 26.15
CA LEU A 7 -11.61 -27.54 26.78
C LEU A 7 -11.55 -27.27 28.28
N GLU A 8 -12.63 -27.57 28.99
CA GLU A 8 -12.86 -27.16 30.39
C GLU A 8 -11.77 -27.69 31.34
N ASP A 9 -11.25 -28.88 31.09
CA ASP A 9 -10.15 -29.45 31.88
C ASP A 9 -8.87 -28.62 31.78
N ASN A 10 -8.59 -28.05 30.60
CA ASN A 10 -7.45 -27.16 30.41
C ASN A 10 -7.71 -25.80 31.07
N MET A 11 -8.93 -25.29 30.97
CA MET A 11 -9.34 -24.06 31.65
C MET A 11 -9.11 -24.16 33.16
N LYS A 12 -9.53 -25.27 33.78
CA LYS A 12 -9.33 -25.55 35.21
C LYS A 12 -7.84 -25.61 35.58
N LYS A 13 -7.01 -26.30 34.79
CA LYS A 13 -5.56 -26.38 35.02
C LYS A 13 -4.88 -25.02 35.02
N HIS A 14 -5.35 -24.11 34.18
CA HIS A 14 -4.82 -22.76 34.05
C HIS A 14 -5.59 -21.70 34.86
N GLN A 15 -6.53 -22.12 35.71
CA GLN A 15 -7.40 -21.24 36.51
C GLN A 15 -8.10 -20.15 35.68
N LEU A 16 -8.37 -20.45 34.40
CA LEU A 16 -8.99 -19.53 33.47
C LEU A 16 -10.52 -19.64 33.58
N THR A 17 -11.19 -18.55 33.92
CA THR A 17 -12.66 -18.51 33.96
C THR A 17 -13.25 -18.35 32.57
N THR A 18 -14.52 -18.70 32.39
CA THR A 18 -15.25 -18.49 31.14
C THR A 18 -15.30 -17.01 30.77
N ASP A 19 -15.56 -16.13 31.74
CA ASP A 19 -15.59 -14.67 31.52
C ASP A 19 -14.25 -14.13 31.06
N GLU A 20 -13.15 -14.64 31.64
CA GLU A 20 -11.81 -14.25 31.23
C GLU A 20 -11.49 -14.74 29.81
N LEU A 21 -11.85 -15.98 29.47
CA LEU A 21 -11.71 -16.50 28.11
C LEU A 21 -12.49 -15.65 27.11
N LEU A 22 -13.76 -15.35 27.39
CA LEU A 22 -14.60 -14.51 26.52
C LEU A 22 -14.05 -13.09 26.39
N ARG A 23 -13.48 -12.52 27.45
CA ARG A 23 -12.78 -11.23 27.40
C ARG A 23 -11.55 -11.31 26.49
N LYS A 24 -10.72 -12.35 26.62
CA LYS A 24 -9.53 -12.55 25.78
C LYS A 24 -9.90 -12.79 24.30
N LEU A 25 -10.96 -13.55 24.02
CA LEU A 25 -11.48 -13.74 22.67
C LEU A 25 -11.94 -12.41 22.05
N ARG A 26 -12.71 -11.60 22.78
CA ARG A 26 -13.13 -10.26 22.31
C ARG A 26 -11.97 -9.32 22.07
N ALA A 27 -10.91 -9.38 22.89
CA ALA A 27 -9.68 -8.62 22.65
C ALA A 27 -8.98 -9.02 21.34
N LYS A 28 -9.23 -10.22 20.83
CA LYS A 28 -8.80 -10.71 19.51
C LYS A 28 -9.90 -10.58 18.44
N GLN A 29 -10.92 -9.75 18.69
CA GLN A 29 -12.06 -9.50 17.79
C GLN A 29 -12.95 -10.74 17.51
N VAL A 30 -12.92 -11.76 18.37
CA VAL A 30 -13.77 -12.95 18.24
C VAL A 30 -14.90 -12.91 19.27
N PHE A 31 -16.14 -12.83 18.79
CA PHE A 31 -17.33 -12.71 19.64
C PHE A 31 -18.10 -14.01 19.83
N GLN A 32 -17.99 -14.96 18.90
CA GLN A 32 -18.60 -16.28 19.04
C GLN A 32 -17.53 -17.36 19.19
N VAL A 33 -17.70 -18.19 20.22
CA VAL A 33 -16.85 -19.37 20.46
C VAL A 33 -16.89 -20.32 19.25
N ALA A 34 -18.04 -20.41 18.58
CA ALA A 34 -18.24 -21.26 17.40
C ALA A 34 -17.38 -20.87 16.19
N ASP A 35 -16.88 -19.63 16.13
CA ASP A 35 -16.04 -19.13 15.04
C ASP A 35 -14.56 -19.50 15.21
N VAL A 36 -14.19 -20.02 16.39
CA VAL A 36 -12.81 -20.41 16.70
C VAL A 36 -12.51 -21.78 16.13
N GLU A 37 -11.48 -21.88 15.29
CA GLU A 37 -10.87 -23.15 14.88
C GLU A 37 -9.97 -23.67 16.00
N PHE A 38 -9.07 -22.82 16.49
CA PHE A 38 -8.13 -23.17 17.54
C PHE A 38 -7.80 -21.95 18.41
N ALA A 39 -7.62 -22.16 19.72
CA ALA A 39 -7.10 -21.12 20.60
C ALA A 39 -6.13 -21.68 21.62
N VAL A 40 -4.98 -21.00 21.77
CA VAL A 40 -3.87 -21.35 22.66
C VAL A 40 -3.70 -20.25 23.69
N LEU A 41 -3.58 -20.65 24.96
CA LEU A 41 -3.14 -19.77 26.02
C LEU A 41 -1.62 -19.94 26.17
N GLU A 42 -0.87 -18.91 25.85
CA GLU A 42 0.59 -18.87 25.96
C GLU A 42 1.03 -18.74 27.44
N GLY A 43 2.30 -19.04 27.73
CA GLY A 43 2.85 -18.99 29.09
C GLY A 43 2.86 -17.58 29.73
N ASN A 44 2.80 -16.52 28.92
CA ASN A 44 2.64 -15.13 29.37
C ASN A 44 1.17 -14.75 29.65
N GLY A 45 0.22 -15.68 29.47
CA GLY A 45 -1.21 -15.45 29.64
C GLY A 45 -1.91 -14.84 28.43
N GLU A 46 -1.23 -14.66 27.29
CA GLU A 46 -1.85 -14.20 26.05
C GLU A 46 -2.64 -15.34 25.39
N LEU A 47 -3.80 -15.00 24.82
CA LEU A 47 -4.60 -15.94 24.04
C LEU A 47 -4.36 -15.70 22.55
N ASN A 48 -3.74 -16.67 21.87
CA ASN A 48 -3.65 -16.70 20.42
C ASN A 48 -4.84 -17.47 19.84
N VAL A 49 -5.47 -16.91 18.80
CA VAL A 49 -6.72 -17.43 18.26
C VAL A 49 -6.58 -17.57 16.74
N LEU A 50 -6.90 -18.76 16.24
CA LEU A 50 -7.13 -19.02 14.84
C LEU A 50 -8.65 -19.17 14.64
N VAL A 51 -9.24 -18.29 13.85
CA VAL A 51 -10.64 -18.41 13.44
C VAL A 51 -10.80 -19.37 12.28
N LYS A 52 -12.00 -19.93 12.14
CA LYS A 52 -12.40 -20.80 11.02
C LYS A 52 -12.10 -20.15 9.69
N LYS A 53 -11.82 -20.98 8.67
CA LYS A 53 -11.35 -20.48 7.37
C LYS A 53 -12.29 -19.47 6.72
N GLU A 54 -13.61 -19.68 6.85
CA GLU A 54 -14.66 -18.81 6.32
C GLU A 54 -14.78 -17.45 7.04
N GLN A 55 -14.22 -17.35 8.25
CA GLN A 55 -14.21 -16.11 9.06
C GLN A 55 -12.88 -15.36 8.95
N GLN A 56 -11.89 -15.90 8.22
CA GLN A 56 -10.62 -15.22 8.01
C GLN A 56 -10.77 -14.10 6.97
N PRO A 57 -10.03 -12.99 7.12
CA PRO A 57 -9.95 -11.98 6.08
C PRO A 57 -9.52 -12.57 4.73
N LEU A 58 -10.07 -12.04 3.65
CA LEU A 58 -9.65 -12.40 2.30
C LEU A 58 -8.18 -12.03 2.10
N THR A 59 -7.41 -12.94 1.54
CA THR A 59 -6.04 -12.65 1.09
C THR A 59 -6.04 -12.47 -0.42
N ALA A 60 -5.11 -11.68 -0.96
CA ALA A 60 -4.98 -11.50 -2.40
C ALA A 60 -4.83 -12.83 -3.17
N LYS A 61 -4.15 -13.80 -2.54
CA LYS A 61 -4.01 -15.17 -3.08
C LYS A 61 -5.35 -15.88 -3.27
N MET A 62 -6.33 -15.67 -2.37
CA MET A 62 -7.68 -16.24 -2.51
C MET A 62 -8.45 -15.63 -3.68
N LEU A 63 -8.14 -14.38 -4.04
CA LEU A 63 -8.76 -13.68 -5.16
C LEU A 63 -8.05 -13.94 -6.49
N HIS A 64 -7.03 -14.82 -6.52
CA HIS A 64 -6.13 -14.97 -7.66
C HIS A 64 -5.52 -13.64 -8.13
N HIS A 65 -5.40 -12.68 -7.22
CA HIS A 65 -4.84 -11.36 -7.49
C HIS A 65 -3.36 -11.37 -7.16
N HIS A 66 -2.53 -10.98 -8.13
CA HIS A 66 -1.09 -10.88 -7.94
C HIS A 66 -0.75 -9.52 -7.31
N VAL A 67 -0.35 -9.53 -6.04
CA VAL A 67 0.19 -8.34 -5.36
C VAL A 67 1.70 -8.37 -5.53
N PRO A 68 2.32 -7.37 -6.18
CA PRO A 68 3.77 -7.31 -6.27
C PRO A 68 4.38 -7.19 -4.86
N PRO A 69 5.59 -7.72 -4.64
CA PRO A 69 6.28 -7.55 -3.38
C PRO A 69 6.53 -6.05 -3.14
N VAL A 70 5.96 -5.51 -2.07
CA VAL A 70 6.17 -4.12 -1.67
C VAL A 70 7.55 -3.97 -1.06
N LYS A 71 8.34 -3.00 -1.54
CA LYS A 71 9.59 -2.62 -0.89
C LYS A 71 9.31 -1.63 0.23
N GLU A 72 10.01 -1.78 1.35
CA GLU A 72 9.92 -0.79 2.43
C GLU A 72 10.39 0.59 1.95
N PRO A 73 9.75 1.69 2.39
CA PRO A 73 10.23 3.03 2.14
C PRO A 73 11.65 3.22 2.70
N GLU A 74 12.52 3.85 1.92
CA GLU A 74 13.89 4.17 2.33
C GLU A 74 13.92 5.57 2.90
N THR A 75 14.43 5.74 4.13
CA THR A 75 14.60 7.07 4.71
C THR A 75 15.89 7.69 4.17
N VAL A 76 15.78 8.84 3.50
CA VAL A 76 16.90 9.52 2.82
C VAL A 76 17.32 10.83 3.47
N ILE A 77 16.46 11.39 4.33
CA ILE A 77 16.82 12.50 5.22
C ILE A 77 16.28 12.21 6.62
N MET A 78 17.09 12.46 7.63
CA MET A 78 16.71 12.36 9.04
C MET A 78 17.37 13.51 9.81
N ASP A 79 16.58 14.26 10.57
CA ASP A 79 17.01 15.39 11.39
C ASP A 79 17.87 16.41 10.61
N GLY A 80 17.43 16.77 9.41
CA GLY A 80 18.13 17.71 8.53
C GLY A 80 19.43 17.19 7.92
N LYS A 81 19.68 15.87 7.96
CA LYS A 81 20.89 15.24 7.40
C LYS A 81 20.55 14.20 6.34
N ILE A 82 21.25 14.27 5.22
CA ILE A 82 21.10 13.31 4.12
C ILE A 82 21.74 11.97 4.49
N LEU A 83 20.99 10.89 4.29
CA LEU A 83 21.44 9.52 4.43
C LEU A 83 21.86 8.98 3.06
N HIS A 84 23.16 8.90 2.82
CA HIS A 84 23.72 8.56 1.50
C HIS A 84 23.53 7.08 1.12
N GLU A 85 23.60 6.17 2.08
CA GLU A 85 23.46 4.73 1.82
C GLU A 85 22.06 4.38 1.27
N PRO A 86 20.94 4.81 1.89
CA PRO A 86 19.60 4.63 1.35
C PRO A 86 19.40 5.18 -0.07
N LEU A 87 19.94 6.37 -0.36
CA LEU A 87 19.91 6.95 -1.71
C LEU A 87 20.62 6.06 -2.75
N ALA A 88 21.83 5.60 -2.42
CA ALA A 88 22.63 4.76 -3.30
C ALA A 88 21.97 3.40 -3.54
N THR A 89 21.34 2.80 -2.53
CA THR A 89 20.56 1.55 -2.66
C THR A 89 19.42 1.69 -3.67
N ARG A 90 18.82 2.89 -3.78
CA ARG A 90 17.79 3.20 -4.78
C ARG A 90 18.37 3.68 -6.13
N GLY A 91 19.68 3.78 -6.27
CA GLY A 91 20.34 4.29 -7.46
C GLY A 91 20.13 5.79 -7.68
N LEU A 92 19.78 6.53 -6.63
CA LEU A 92 19.50 7.96 -6.66
C LEU A 92 20.72 8.74 -6.17
N SER A 93 20.92 9.92 -6.75
CA SER A 93 22.04 10.79 -6.37
C SER A 93 21.60 11.87 -5.39
N GLN A 94 22.58 12.49 -4.72
CA GLN A 94 22.29 13.62 -3.83
C GLN A 94 21.73 14.82 -4.61
N GLU A 95 22.14 15.00 -5.86
CA GLU A 95 21.65 16.05 -6.76
C GLU A 95 20.17 15.84 -7.10
N TRP A 96 19.75 14.58 -7.31
CA TRP A 96 18.33 14.26 -7.47
C TRP A 96 17.53 14.70 -6.24
N LEU A 97 17.96 14.31 -5.04
CA LEU A 97 17.26 14.66 -3.79
C LEU A 97 17.16 16.17 -3.60
N LYS A 98 18.24 16.92 -3.88
CA LYS A 98 18.24 18.39 -3.83
C LYS A 98 17.28 19.00 -4.85
N THR A 99 17.12 18.39 -6.01
CA THR A 99 16.19 18.84 -7.05
C THR A 99 14.75 18.65 -6.61
N GLU A 100 14.42 17.47 -6.05
CA GLU A 100 13.10 17.19 -5.53
C GLU A 100 12.72 18.12 -4.37
N LEU A 101 13.62 18.31 -3.40
CA LEU A 101 13.38 19.26 -2.30
C LEU A 101 13.14 20.67 -2.80
N LYS A 102 13.88 21.11 -3.82
CA LYS A 102 13.70 22.43 -4.44
C LYS A 102 12.34 22.55 -5.12
N ASN A 103 11.84 21.50 -5.78
CA ASN A 103 10.51 21.49 -6.38
C ASN A 103 9.40 21.62 -5.31
N MET A 104 9.69 21.23 -4.07
CA MET A 104 8.80 21.34 -2.91
C MET A 104 9.07 22.58 -2.05
N ASP A 105 9.90 23.52 -2.53
CA ASP A 105 10.34 24.71 -1.78
C ASP A 105 10.95 24.40 -0.39
N ALA A 106 11.55 23.22 -0.25
CA ALA A 106 12.19 22.75 0.97
C ALA A 106 13.72 22.81 0.89
N ILE A 107 14.35 23.05 2.04
CA ILE A 107 15.80 22.94 2.22
C ILE A 107 16.10 21.76 3.15
N VAL A 108 17.23 21.09 2.91
CA VAL A 108 17.62 19.87 3.64
C VAL A 108 17.57 20.10 5.15
N GLU A 109 18.07 21.24 5.61
CA GLU A 109 18.19 21.59 7.02
C GLU A 109 16.82 21.75 7.72
N ASN A 110 15.76 22.01 6.96
CA ASN A 110 14.39 22.16 7.47
C ASN A 110 13.56 20.86 7.36
N VAL A 111 14.14 19.78 6.84
CA VAL A 111 13.48 18.49 6.71
C VAL A 111 13.74 17.65 7.95
N PHE A 112 12.68 17.34 8.71
CA PHE A 112 12.75 16.41 9.83
C PHE A 112 12.95 14.98 9.33
N MET A 113 12.17 14.57 8.33
CA MET A 113 12.25 13.24 7.73
C MET A 113 11.91 13.29 6.24
N ALA A 114 12.64 12.55 5.41
CA ALA A 114 12.24 12.31 4.03
C ALA A 114 12.35 10.83 3.71
N GLN A 115 11.34 10.29 3.03
CA GLN A 115 11.26 8.90 2.63
C GLN A 115 10.96 8.76 1.14
N ILE A 116 11.52 7.72 0.53
CA ILE A 116 11.28 7.34 -0.85
C ILE A 116 10.56 5.99 -0.85
N ASP A 117 9.37 5.95 -1.41
CA ASP A 117 8.59 4.72 -1.51
C ASP A 117 9.09 3.80 -2.66
N GLU A 118 8.39 2.70 -2.90
CA GLU A 118 8.75 1.76 -3.97
C GLU A 118 8.62 2.34 -5.40
N TYR A 119 7.82 3.38 -5.58
CA TYR A 119 7.58 4.06 -6.86
C TYR A 119 8.60 5.18 -7.15
N GLY A 120 9.47 5.48 -6.18
CA GLY A 120 10.46 6.56 -6.29
C GLY A 120 9.92 7.91 -5.82
N GLN A 121 8.74 7.91 -5.19
CA GLN A 121 8.07 9.11 -4.75
C GLN A 121 8.66 9.62 -3.43
N LEU A 122 9.13 10.86 -3.43
CA LEU A 122 9.65 11.52 -2.24
C LEU A 122 8.49 12.09 -1.40
N THR A 123 8.42 11.68 -0.14
CA THR A 123 7.56 12.31 0.87
C THR A 123 8.45 12.96 1.93
N ILE A 124 8.14 14.19 2.31
CA ILE A 124 8.91 14.94 3.31
C ILE A 124 8.03 15.41 4.46
N ASP A 125 8.63 15.45 5.63
CA ASP A 125 8.12 16.04 6.86
C ASP A 125 9.09 17.15 7.29
N LEU A 126 8.57 18.33 7.60
CA LEU A 126 9.37 19.53 7.88
C LEU A 126 9.38 19.81 9.39
N PHE A 127 10.44 20.45 9.90
CA PHE A 127 10.49 20.85 11.32
C PHE A 127 9.43 21.90 11.69
N ASP A 128 9.08 22.77 10.75
CA ASP A 128 8.03 23.77 10.90
C ASP A 128 6.78 23.32 10.13
N ASP A 129 5.74 22.88 10.87
CA ASP A 129 4.41 22.48 10.38
C ASP A 129 3.61 23.62 9.69
N ILE A 130 4.22 24.79 9.49
CA ILE A 130 3.61 25.97 8.87
C ILE A 130 3.58 25.83 7.34
N LEU A 131 4.52 25.08 6.76
CA LEU A 131 4.59 24.83 5.32
C LEU A 131 3.78 23.59 4.96
N GLN A 132 2.72 23.77 4.17
CA GLN A 132 2.01 22.64 3.57
C GLN A 132 2.88 22.00 2.50
N VAL A 133 3.38 20.80 2.78
CA VAL A 133 4.09 19.99 1.80
C VAL A 133 3.06 19.50 0.76
N PRO A 134 3.26 19.76 -0.54
CA PRO A 134 2.38 19.24 -1.56
C PRO A 134 2.39 17.71 -1.53
N GLN A 135 1.21 17.11 -1.45
CA GLN A 135 1.09 15.66 -1.58
C GLN A 135 1.61 15.23 -2.95
N PRO A 136 2.32 14.10 -3.04
CA PRO A 136 2.86 13.68 -4.31
C PRO A 136 1.77 13.43 -5.38
N THR A 137 1.89 14.10 -6.53
CA THR A 137 0.89 14.05 -7.60
C THR A 137 1.27 13.17 -8.79
N GLU A 138 2.43 12.50 -8.76
CA GLU A 138 3.00 11.82 -9.93
C GLU A 138 2.10 10.70 -10.47
N LEU A 139 1.55 9.84 -9.59
CA LEU A 139 0.68 8.73 -10.01
C LEU A 139 -0.67 9.23 -10.54
N PRO A 140 -1.38 10.18 -9.88
CA PRO A 140 -2.55 10.83 -10.47
C PRO A 140 -2.27 11.55 -11.79
N LEU A 141 -1.12 12.22 -11.93
CA LEU A 141 -0.72 12.89 -13.17
C LEU A 141 -0.42 11.89 -14.29
N LEU A 142 0.19 10.75 -13.95
CA LEU A 142 0.40 9.65 -14.88
C LEU A 142 -0.94 9.08 -15.36
N GLU A 143 -1.89 8.84 -14.44
CA GLU A 143 -3.24 8.37 -14.79
C GLU A 143 -3.96 9.38 -15.71
N ALA A 144 -3.91 10.67 -15.38
CA ALA A 144 -4.49 11.73 -16.20
C ALA A 144 -3.85 11.81 -17.59
N SER A 145 -2.52 11.68 -17.67
CA SER A 145 -1.77 11.71 -18.93
C SER A 145 -2.12 10.53 -19.82
N ILE A 146 -2.21 9.32 -19.26
CA ILE A 146 -2.62 8.10 -19.97
C ILE A 146 -4.03 8.26 -20.54
N LYS A 147 -4.98 8.75 -19.73
CA LYS A 147 -6.36 8.99 -20.17
C LYS A 147 -6.44 10.04 -21.27
N LYS A 148 -5.67 11.13 -21.13
CA LYS A 148 -5.61 12.19 -22.14
C LYS A 148 -5.11 11.66 -23.48
N VAL A 149 -3.99 10.94 -23.48
CA VAL A 149 -3.42 10.36 -24.72
C VAL A 149 -4.42 9.41 -25.37
N ASN A 150 -5.12 8.57 -24.61
CA ASN A 150 -6.14 7.69 -25.18
C ASN A 150 -7.29 8.47 -25.82
N ALA A 151 -7.82 9.50 -25.14
CA ALA A 151 -8.90 10.34 -25.67
C ALA A 151 -8.47 11.11 -26.93
N ASP A 152 -7.24 11.63 -26.97
CA ASP A 152 -6.68 12.30 -28.15
C ASP A 152 -6.60 11.33 -29.35
N MET A 153 -6.19 10.08 -29.14
CA MET A 153 -6.16 9.06 -30.21
C MET A 153 -7.56 8.72 -30.74
N GLU A 154 -8.56 8.61 -29.86
CA GLU A 154 -9.95 8.39 -30.26
C GLU A 154 -10.49 9.58 -31.08
N LEU A 155 -10.19 10.81 -30.66
CA LEU A 155 -10.56 12.02 -31.37
C LEU A 155 -9.91 12.09 -32.76
N PHE A 156 -8.59 11.86 -32.86
CA PHE A 156 -7.89 11.83 -34.15
C PHE A 156 -8.42 10.75 -35.10
N ALA A 157 -8.82 9.61 -34.55
CA ALA A 157 -9.48 8.58 -35.33
C ALA A 157 -10.85 9.03 -35.86
N LEU A 158 -11.59 9.87 -35.16
CA LEU A 158 -12.88 10.41 -35.61
C LEU A 158 -12.70 11.51 -36.67
N ASP A 159 -11.74 12.41 -36.44
CA ASP A 159 -11.51 13.61 -37.26
C ASP A 159 -10.83 13.33 -38.60
N THR A 160 -10.08 12.23 -38.73
CA THR A 160 -9.35 11.92 -39.96
C THR A 160 -10.22 11.26 -41.03
N GLU A 161 -10.12 11.77 -42.27
CA GLU A 161 -10.69 11.17 -43.48
C GLU A 161 -9.78 10.07 -44.07
N ASN A 162 -8.51 10.03 -43.68
CA ASN A 162 -7.56 9.03 -44.16
C ASN A 162 -7.84 7.67 -43.49
N VAL A 163 -8.25 6.68 -44.30
CA VAL A 163 -8.62 5.33 -43.84
C VAL A 163 -7.48 4.62 -43.10
N GLN A 164 -6.23 4.81 -43.55
CA GLN A 164 -5.07 4.18 -42.91
C GLN A 164 -4.78 4.84 -41.56
N ALA A 165 -4.77 6.17 -41.50
CA ALA A 165 -4.56 6.91 -40.26
C ALA A 165 -5.66 6.60 -39.22
N LYS A 166 -6.93 6.52 -39.66
CA LYS A 166 -8.07 6.11 -38.83
C LYS A 166 -7.85 4.73 -38.20
N LYS A 167 -7.35 3.75 -38.96
CA LYS A 167 -7.02 2.42 -38.43
C LYS A 167 -5.87 2.48 -37.43
N THR A 168 -4.82 3.24 -37.74
CA THR A 168 -3.67 3.40 -36.86
C THR A 168 -4.04 4.03 -35.52
N TYR A 169 -4.78 5.14 -35.52
CA TYR A 169 -5.20 5.79 -34.27
C TYR A 169 -6.11 4.90 -33.41
N LYS A 170 -7.04 4.16 -34.03
CA LYS A 170 -7.85 3.16 -33.31
C LYS A 170 -7.00 2.06 -32.68
N TRP A 171 -6.01 1.55 -33.41
CA TRP A 171 -5.09 0.56 -32.85
C TRP A 171 -4.30 1.12 -31.67
N CYS A 172 -3.76 2.34 -31.79
CA CYS A 172 -3.05 3.01 -30.71
C CYS A 172 -3.93 3.22 -29.47
N ALA A 173 -5.19 3.64 -29.63
CA ALA A 173 -6.13 3.77 -28.53
C ALA A 173 -6.37 2.41 -27.83
N GLU A 174 -6.58 1.34 -28.59
CA GLU A 174 -6.75 -0.01 -28.02
C GLU A 174 -5.50 -0.46 -27.22
N GLN A 175 -4.30 -0.18 -27.73
CA GLN A 175 -3.06 -0.46 -27.01
C GLN A 175 -2.94 0.39 -25.74
N MET A 176 -3.27 1.67 -25.82
CA MET A 176 -3.20 2.57 -24.67
C MET A 176 -4.19 2.19 -23.57
N LYS A 177 -5.38 1.70 -23.96
CA LYS A 177 -6.36 1.13 -23.05
C LYS A 177 -5.83 -0.12 -22.34
N GLN A 178 -5.15 -1.02 -23.04
CA GLN A 178 -4.53 -2.20 -22.43
C GLN A 178 -3.44 -1.82 -21.42
N VAL A 179 -2.62 -0.80 -21.76
CA VAL A 179 -1.62 -0.25 -20.83
C VAL A 179 -2.30 0.36 -19.62
N HIS A 180 -3.36 1.15 -19.81
CA HIS A 180 -4.13 1.72 -18.71
C HIS A 180 -4.71 0.63 -17.80
N ASP A 181 -5.37 -0.40 -18.34
CA ASP A 181 -5.99 -1.46 -17.55
C ASP A 181 -4.97 -2.24 -16.72
N MET A 182 -3.77 -2.46 -17.28
CA MET A 182 -2.65 -3.10 -16.59
C MET A 182 -2.05 -2.24 -15.47
N VAL A 183 -1.96 -0.92 -15.67
CA VAL A 183 -1.30 -0.02 -14.71
C VAL A 183 -2.27 0.60 -13.71
N SER A 184 -3.57 0.71 -14.04
CA SER A 184 -4.61 1.32 -13.22
C SER A 184 -4.69 0.81 -11.77
N PRO A 185 -4.43 -0.48 -11.44
CA PRO A 185 -4.42 -0.94 -10.05
C PRO A 185 -3.33 -0.28 -9.19
N PHE A 186 -2.29 0.29 -9.81
CA PHE A 186 -1.12 0.87 -9.14
C PHE A 186 -1.12 2.41 -9.12
N ILE A 187 -1.85 3.05 -10.04
CA ILE A 187 -1.80 4.51 -10.22
C ILE A 187 -3.10 5.23 -9.88
N LYS A 188 -4.18 4.48 -9.64
CA LYS A 188 -5.49 5.03 -9.32
C LYS A 188 -5.56 5.37 -7.84
N SER A 189 -5.82 6.65 -7.54
CA SER A 189 -6.09 7.13 -6.19
C SER A 189 -7.45 6.70 -5.65
#